data_AF-A0A6V7KPY2-F1
#
_entry.id   AF-A0A6V7KPY2-F1
#
_cell.length_a   1.000
_cell.length_b   1.000
_cell.length_c   1.000
_cell.angle_alpha   90.00
_cell.angle_beta   90.00
_cell.angle_gamma   90.00
#
_symmetry.space_group_name_H-M   'P 1'
#
loop_
_entity.id
_entity.type
_entity.pdbx_description
1 polymer ?
#
loop_
_entity_poly.entity_id
_entity_poly.type
_entity_poly.pdbx_seq_one_letter_code
_entity_poly.pdbx_strand_id
1 'polypeptide(L)'
;MKLHTAKTWGYLRKDGTFDGILGEIVKNVIDISISPFRYRPERFDVADFTVETLTIRSFFIFRHPSGGSLRNNFLKPFTNELWWMILIVSMVYWVSLLVTYRIQKHYD
;
A
#
# COMPACT_ATOMS: atom_id res chain seq x y z
N MET A 1 -38.82 -18.03 -4.36
CA MET A 1 -37.80 -17.20 -3.68
C MET A 1 -37.57 -15.95 -4.53
N LYS A 2 -37.99 -14.77 -4.06
CA LYS A 2 -37.74 -13.49 -4.77
C LYS A 2 -36.49 -12.85 -4.19
N LEU A 3 -35.55 -12.48 -5.05
CA LEU A 3 -34.33 -11.81 -4.63
C LEU A 3 -34.61 -10.32 -4.49
N HIS A 4 -34.26 -9.76 -3.34
CA HIS A 4 -34.38 -8.34 -3.05
C HIS A 4 -32.98 -7.75 -2.85
N THR A 5 -32.75 -6.54 -3.35
CA THR A 5 -31.46 -5.85 -3.21
C THR A 5 -31.67 -4.53 -2.48
N ALA A 6 -31.03 -4.37 -1.33
CA ALA A 6 -31.00 -3.11 -0.60
C ALA A 6 -29.75 -2.28 -0.97
N LYS A 7 -29.85 -0.95 -0.86
CA LYS A 7 -28.73 -0.04 -1.14
C LYS A 7 -27.69 0.03 -0.02
N THR A 8 -28.11 -0.25 1.22
CA THR A 8 -27.29 -0.12 2.42
C THR A 8 -27.49 -1.32 3.34
N TRP A 9 -26.53 -1.57 4.24
CA TRP A 9 -26.59 -2.68 5.19
C TRP A 9 -27.64 -2.50 6.28
N GLY A 10 -28.03 -1.26 6.59
CA GLY A 10 -28.81 -0.95 7.78
C GLY A 10 -27.98 -0.25 8.84
N TYR A 11 -27.93 1.05 8.70
CA TYR A 11 -27.40 2.00 9.66
C TYR A 11 -28.54 2.54 10.51
N LEU A 12 -28.27 2.67 11.80
CA LEU A 12 -29.18 3.30 12.74
C LEU A 12 -29.27 4.79 12.40
N ARG A 13 -30.48 5.25 12.09
CA ARG A 13 -30.77 6.67 11.87
C ARG A 13 -31.05 7.38 13.19
N LYS A 14 -31.03 8.71 13.15
CA LYS A 14 -31.31 9.56 14.33
C LYS A 14 -32.73 9.36 14.89
N ASP A 15 -33.65 8.87 14.07
CA ASP A 15 -35.03 8.56 14.44
C ASP A 15 -35.19 7.20 15.15
N GLY A 16 -34.10 6.47 15.38
CA GLY A 16 -34.12 5.13 15.99
C GLY A 16 -34.47 4.01 15.01
N THR A 17 -34.73 4.32 13.74
CA THR A 17 -35.04 3.30 12.73
C THR A 17 -33.79 2.85 11.98
N PHE A 18 -33.81 1.61 11.50
CA PHE A 18 -32.79 1.11 10.58
C PHE A 18 -33.16 1.39 9.12
N ASP A 19 -32.17 1.70 8.29
CA ASP A 19 -32.31 1.74 6.84
C ASP A 19 -31.92 0.40 6.19
N GLY A 20 -31.89 0.34 4.85
CA GLY A 20 -31.32 -0.78 4.11
C GLY A 20 -31.86 -2.16 4.49
N ILE A 21 -30.97 -3.16 4.48
CA ILE A 21 -31.30 -4.56 4.78
C ILE A 21 -31.96 -4.72 6.16
N LEU A 22 -31.38 -4.16 7.23
CA LEU A 22 -31.97 -4.28 8.57
C LEU A 22 -33.33 -3.60 8.67
N GLY A 23 -33.51 -2.44 8.02
CA GLY A 23 -34.81 -1.77 7.95
C GLY A 23 -35.87 -2.58 7.21
N GLU A 24 -35.47 -3.35 6.20
CA GLU A 24 -36.36 -4.26 5.46
C GLU A 24 -36.71 -5.51 6.26
N ILE A 25 -35.77 -6.05 7.04
CA ILE A 25 -36.02 -7.15 8.00
C ILE A 25 -37.05 -6.71 9.04
N VAL A 26 -36.85 -5.55 9.67
CA VAL A 26 -37.79 -5.01 10.68
C VAL A 26 -39.19 -4.79 10.12
N LYS A 27 -39.30 -4.44 8.83
CA LYS A 27 -40.58 -4.25 8.13
C LYS A 27 -41.19 -5.54 7.60
N ASN A 28 -40.60 -6.71 7.87
CA ASN A 28 -40.99 -8.02 7.33
C ASN A 28 -41.09 -8.03 5.80
N VAL A 29 -40.22 -7.28 5.12
CA VAL A 29 -40.12 -7.30 3.64
C VAL A 29 -39.24 -8.46 3.18
N ILE A 30 -38.23 -8.81 3.98
CA ILE A 30 -37.31 -9.92 3.76
C ILE A 30 -37.14 -10.73 5.04
N ASP A 31 -37.00 -12.05 4.90
CA ASP A 31 -36.83 -12.96 6.04
C ASP A 31 -35.35 -13.23 6.37
N ILE A 32 -34.49 -13.28 5.35
CA ILE A 32 -33.07 -13.66 5.49
C ILE A 32 -32.21 -12.81 4.56
N SER A 33 -31.02 -12.42 5.03
CA SER A 33 -29.97 -11.82 4.22
C SER A 33 -28.69 -12.66 4.25
N ILE A 34 -28.01 -12.74 3.10
CA ILE A 34 -26.72 -13.45 2.92
C ILE A 34 -25.55 -12.44 2.90
N SER A 35 -25.85 -11.14 3.00
CA SER A 35 -24.81 -10.11 2.99
C SER A 35 -23.90 -10.23 4.22
N PRO A 36 -22.60 -9.91 4.09
CA PRO A 36 -21.71 -9.92 5.24
C PRO A 36 -22.09 -8.80 6.21
N PHE A 37 -22.37 -9.18 7.45
CA PHE A 37 -22.68 -8.25 8.53
C PHE A 37 -21.58 -8.21 9.56
N ARG A 38 -21.26 -6.99 10.00
CA ARG A 38 -20.48 -6.80 11.22
C ARG A 38 -21.41 -6.89 12.42
N TYR A 39 -21.07 -7.78 13.35
CA TYR A 39 -21.68 -7.85 14.68
C TYR A 39 -21.49 -6.51 15.40
N ARG A 40 -22.61 -5.90 15.80
CA ARG A 40 -22.63 -4.68 16.60
C ARG A 40 -23.80 -4.77 17.60
N PRO A 41 -23.62 -4.27 18.83
CA PRO A 41 -24.62 -4.39 19.89
C PRO A 41 -26.00 -3.87 19.44
N GLU A 42 -26.03 -2.73 18.74
CA GLU A 42 -27.27 -2.08 18.34
C GLU A 42 -28.09 -2.88 17.32
N ARG A 43 -27.48 -3.88 16.66
CA ARG A 43 -28.15 -4.68 15.64
C ARG A 43 -28.79 -5.95 16.19
N PHE A 44 -28.37 -6.42 17.36
CA PHE A 44 -28.94 -7.61 17.98
C PHE A 44 -30.37 -7.39 18.48
N ASP A 45 -30.77 -6.14 18.72
CA ASP A 45 -32.14 -5.81 19.12
C ASP A 45 -33.16 -5.98 17.98
N VAL A 46 -32.70 -6.02 16.72
CA VAL A 46 -33.55 -6.00 15.52
C VAL A 46 -33.36 -7.18 14.59
N ALA A 47 -32.27 -7.94 14.74
CA ALA A 47 -31.98 -9.09 13.89
C ALA A 47 -31.17 -10.13 14.65
N ASP A 48 -31.54 -11.40 14.45
CA ASP A 48 -30.75 -12.54 14.88
C ASP A 48 -29.68 -12.87 13.84
N PHE A 49 -28.43 -12.95 14.31
CA PHE A 49 -27.31 -13.36 13.48
C PHE A 49 -27.02 -14.85 13.70
N THR A 50 -26.53 -15.50 12.65
CA THR A 50 -26.04 -16.88 12.74
C THR A 50 -24.66 -16.91 13.43
N VAL A 51 -23.95 -18.03 13.32
CA VAL A 51 -22.60 -18.15 13.86
C VAL A 51 -21.60 -17.26 13.12
N GLU A 52 -20.52 -16.86 13.79
CA GLU A 52 -19.42 -16.13 13.16
C GLU A 52 -18.80 -16.96 12.03
N THR A 53 -18.95 -16.49 10.80
CA THR A 53 -18.39 -17.14 9.61
C THR A 53 -17.01 -16.59 9.22
N LEU A 54 -16.74 -15.31 9.53
CA LEU A 54 -15.52 -14.64 9.11
C LEU A 54 -15.11 -13.53 10.09
N THR A 55 -13.92 -13.64 10.67
CA THR A 55 -13.30 -12.62 11.50
C THR A 55 -12.40 -11.71 10.67
N ILE A 56 -12.83 -10.49 10.38
CA ILE A 56 -12.00 -9.47 9.68
C ILE A 56 -11.48 -8.45 10.69
N ARG A 57 -10.18 -8.16 10.63
CA ARG A 57 -9.55 -7.03 11.34
C ARG A 57 -9.46 -5.81 10.42
N SER A 58 -9.46 -4.60 10.96
CA SER A 58 -9.21 -3.39 10.18
C SER A 58 -7.74 -3.32 9.78
N PHE A 59 -7.46 -3.14 8.49
CA PHE A 59 -6.10 -2.93 7.98
C PHE A 59 -6.10 -1.81 6.94
N PHE A 60 -4.97 -1.12 6.85
CA PHE A 60 -4.74 -0.11 5.83
C PHE A 60 -4.06 -0.76 4.62
N ILE A 61 -4.65 -0.62 3.44
CA ILE A 61 -4.06 -1.08 2.20
C ILE A 61 -3.40 0.13 1.54
N PHE A 62 -2.07 0.10 1.41
CA PHE A 62 -1.33 1.08 0.64
C PHE A 62 -0.97 0.50 -0.73
N ARG A 63 -1.02 1.35 -1.75
CA ARG A 63 -0.49 0.99 -3.06
C ARG A 63 1.02 0.84 -2.96
N HIS A 64 1.58 -0.22 -3.56
CA HIS A 64 3.02 -0.35 -3.70
C HIS A 64 3.60 0.91 -4.37
N PRO A 65 4.65 1.53 -3.80
CA PRO A 65 5.25 2.71 -4.42
C PRO A 65 5.85 2.31 -5.77
N SER A 66 5.28 2.78 -6.87
CA SER A 66 5.71 2.47 -8.24
C SER A 66 7.00 3.21 -8.66
N GLY A 67 7.89 3.44 -7.71
CA GLY A 67 9.05 4.33 -7.82
C GLY A 67 10.39 3.60 -7.75
N GLY A 68 10.48 2.41 -8.33
CA GLY A 68 11.78 1.82 -8.64
C GLY A 68 12.40 2.58 -9.80
N SER A 69 13.09 3.70 -9.52
CA SER A 69 13.90 4.34 -10.55
C SER A 69 14.94 3.32 -11.03
N LEU A 70 14.88 2.93 -12.31
CA LEU A 70 15.90 2.11 -12.98
C LEU A 70 17.27 2.82 -13.03
N ARG A 71 17.39 4.02 -12.44
CA ARG A 71 18.65 4.74 -12.32
C ARG A 71 19.57 3.98 -11.38
N ASN A 72 20.80 3.77 -11.84
CA ASN A 72 21.85 3.04 -11.13
C ASN A 72 22.01 3.58 -9.69
N ASN A 73 21.55 2.82 -8.69
CA ASN A 73 21.64 3.20 -7.28
C ASN A 73 23.09 3.34 -6.81
N PHE A 74 24.06 2.72 -7.51
CA PHE A 74 25.49 2.83 -7.18
C PHE A 74 26.07 4.23 -7.46
N LEU A 75 25.52 4.97 -8.43
CA LEU A 75 26.01 6.31 -8.78
C LEU A 75 25.25 7.44 -8.07
N LYS A 76 24.20 7.10 -7.32
CA LYS A 76 23.38 8.05 -6.55
C LYS A 76 24.09 8.79 -5.41
N PRO A 77 25.07 8.23 -4.68
CA PRO A 77 25.59 8.90 -3.47
C PRO A 77 26.39 10.17 -3.77
N PHE A 78 26.88 10.35 -5.01
CA PHE A 78 27.68 11.51 -5.40
C PHE A 78 27.05 12.26 -6.57
N THR A 79 27.32 13.57 -6.64
CA THR A 79 26.90 14.40 -7.78
C THR A 79 27.71 14.02 -9.02
N ASN A 80 27.13 14.25 -10.20
CA ASN A 80 27.82 13.99 -11.47
C ASN A 80 29.15 14.76 -11.57
N GLU A 81 29.22 15.96 -11.01
CA GLU A 81 30.44 16.77 -10.95
C GLU A 81 31.53 16.09 -10.13
N LEU A 82 31.20 15.50 -8.98
CA LEU A 82 32.17 14.79 -8.14
C LEU A 82 32.70 13.55 -8.85
N TRP A 83 31.85 12.81 -9.57
CA TRP A 83 32.29 11.67 -10.38
C TRP A 83 33.30 12.08 -11.46
N TRP A 84 33.08 13.22 -12.12
CA TRP A 84 34.05 13.77 -13.07
C TRP A 84 35.36 14.17 -12.40
N MET A 85 35.30 14.77 -11.21
CA MET A 85 36.50 15.11 -10.44
C MET A 85 37.31 13.86 -10.04
N ILE A 86 36.65 12.79 -9.60
CA ILE A 86 37.30 11.51 -9.28
C ILE A 86 38.04 10.96 -10.52
N LEU A 87 37.42 11.03 -11.70
CA LEU A 87 38.05 10.59 -12.96
C LEU A 87 39.27 11.44 -13.33
N ILE A 88 39.16 12.77 -13.22
CA ILE A 88 40.26 13.69 -13.51
C ILE A 88 41.44 13.43 -12.58
N VAL A 89 41.19 13.37 -11.27
CA VAL A 89 42.22 13.10 -10.27
C VAL A 89 42.89 11.75 -10.53
N SER A 90 42.10 10.70 -10.79
CA SER A 90 42.63 9.37 -11.13
C SER A 90 43.51 9.40 -12.39
N MET A 91 43.13 10.16 -13.42
CA MET A 91 43.91 10.33 -14.64
C MET A 91 45.24 11.05 -14.37
N VAL A 92 45.22 12.11 -13.56
CA VAL A 92 46.43 12.84 -13.17
C VAL A 92 47.41 11.92 -12.42
N TYR A 93 46.92 11.13 -11.46
CA TYR A 93 47.75 10.13 -10.77
C TYR A 93 48.31 9.08 -11.72
N TRP A 94 47.51 8.62 -12.68
CA TRP A 94 47.97 7.62 -13.65
C TRP A 94 49.07 8.19 -14.56
N VAL A 95 48.92 9.43 -15.02
CA VAL A 95 49.93 10.12 -15.83
C VAL A 95 51.20 10.38 -15.02
N SER A 96 51.10 10.84 -13.77
CA SER A 96 52.28 11.08 -12.94
C SER A 96 53.07 9.79 -12.70
N LEU A 97 52.39 8.68 -12.41
CA LEU A 97 53.01 7.36 -12.29
C LEU A 97 53.70 6.92 -13.59
N LEU A 98 53.04 7.11 -14.74
CA LEU A 98 53.65 6.79 -16.04
C LEU A 98 54.90 7.61 -16.31
N VAL A 99 54.89 8.91 -16.00
CA VAL A 99 56.05 9.78 -16.17
C VAL A 99 57.19 9.31 -15.27
N THR A 100 56.94 9.06 -13.98
CA THR A 100 57.96 8.54 -13.06
C THR A 100 58.54 7.21 -13.55
N TYR A 101 57.68 6.29 -14.00
CA TYR A 101 58.11 5.00 -14.54
C TYR A 101 58.97 5.16 -15.81
N ARG A 102 58.57 6.04 -16.72
CA ARG A 102 59.34 6.34 -17.95
C ARG A 102 60.70 6.94 -17.66
N ILE A 103 60.77 7.83 -16.66
CA ILE A 103 62.02 8.44 -16.20
C ILE A 103 62.92 7.34 -15.63
N GLN A 104 62.43 6.53 -14.69
CA GLN A 104 63.22 5.46 -14.09
C GLN A 104 63.82 4.53 -15.16
N LYS A 105 63.00 4.06 -16.11
CA LYS A 105 63.47 3.20 -17.21
C LYS A 105 64.51 3.85 -18.13
N HIS A 106 64.58 5.18 -18.19
CA HIS A 106 65.58 5.88 -19.01
C HIS A 106 66.92 6.04 -18.26
N TYR A 107 66.89 6.02 -16.92
CA TYR A 107 68.10 6.12 -16.09
C TYR A 107 68.71 4.74 -15.77
N ASP A 108 67.91 3.67 -15.81
CA ASP A 108 68.36 2.26 -15.84
C ASP A 108 68.81 1.82 -17.25
#